data_AF-A0A967T079-F1
#
_entry.id   AF-A0A967T079-F1
#
_cell.length_a   1.000
_cell.length_b   1.000
_cell.length_c   1.000
_cell.angle_alpha   90.00
_cell.angle_beta   90.00
_cell.angle_gamma   90.00
#
_symmetry.space_group_name_H-M   'P 1'
#
loop_
_entity.id
_entity.type
_entity.pdbx_description
1 polymer ?
#
loop_
_entity_poly.entity_id
_entity_poly.type
_entity_poly.pdbx_seq_one_letter_code
_entity_poly.pdbx_strand_id
1 'polypeptide(L)'
;EMESTAIEATAIEVIAEEPVIQKDITSTRKTADGEELDETPGIETTDDVFRLFGGAVFDNSAQSLDLGSGNQLQVRDQSVKDVHIRGGRGGEILFMLDGMPVTHPLYGGRSVLELNV
;
A
#
# COMPACT_ATOMS: atom_id res chain seq x y z
N GLU A 1 46.33 -25.91 -39.53
CA GLU A 1 45.74 -24.89 -38.63
C GLU A 1 44.25 -25.11 -38.57
N MET A 2 43.59 -24.86 -37.43
CA MET A 2 42.13 -24.89 -37.36
C MET A 2 41.60 -23.48 -37.58
N GLU A 3 40.76 -23.30 -38.59
CA GLU A 3 40.07 -22.04 -38.85
C GLU A 3 38.89 -21.89 -37.88
N SER A 4 38.87 -20.77 -37.17
CA SER A 4 37.78 -20.40 -36.25
C SER A 4 36.53 -20.06 -37.06
N THR A 5 35.40 -20.71 -36.74
CA THR A 5 34.08 -20.38 -37.28
C THR A 5 33.24 -19.79 -36.15
N ALA A 6 32.73 -18.57 -36.32
CA ALA A 6 31.78 -17.95 -35.41
C ALA A 6 30.35 -18.10 -35.96
N ILE A 7 29.42 -18.53 -35.13
CA ILE A 7 28.00 -18.68 -35.47
C ILE A 7 27.27 -17.45 -34.95
N GLU A 8 26.58 -16.72 -35.83
CA GLU A 8 25.65 -15.65 -35.42
C GLU A 8 24.43 -16.29 -34.73
N ALA A 9 24.25 -15.96 -33.46
CA ALA A 9 23.07 -16.32 -32.69
C ALA A 9 22.10 -15.14 -32.61
N THR A 10 20.81 -15.42 -32.70
CA THR A 10 19.75 -14.43 -32.51
C THR A 10 19.78 -13.90 -31.08
N ALA A 11 19.53 -12.59 -30.89
CA ALA A 11 19.47 -11.99 -29.56
C ALA A 11 18.40 -12.68 -28.70
N ILE A 12 18.80 -13.09 -27.49
CA ILE A 12 17.90 -13.66 -26.48
C ILE A 12 17.55 -12.53 -25.52
N GLU A 13 16.27 -12.15 -25.50
CA GLU A 13 15.72 -11.24 -24.50
C GLU A 13 15.24 -12.06 -23.31
N VAL A 14 15.77 -11.75 -22.12
CA VAL A 14 15.36 -12.40 -20.87
C VAL A 14 14.46 -11.42 -20.13
N ILE A 15 13.16 -11.72 -20.11
CA ILE A 15 12.18 -10.99 -19.31
C ILE A 15 12.02 -11.74 -17.99
N ALA A 16 12.15 -11.02 -16.87
CA ALA A 16 11.86 -11.58 -15.56
C ALA A 16 10.34 -11.61 -15.38
N GLU A 17 9.76 -12.81 -15.24
CA GLU A 17 8.35 -12.99 -14.90
C GLU A 17 8.22 -13.12 -13.38
N GLU A 18 7.32 -12.34 -12.77
CA GLU A 18 7.02 -12.49 -11.35
C GLU A 18 6.20 -13.77 -11.13
N PRO A 19 6.70 -14.74 -10.35
CA PRO A 19 5.97 -15.99 -10.14
C PRO A 19 4.73 -15.74 -9.27
N VAL A 20 3.58 -16.25 -9.72
CA VAL A 20 2.29 -16.17 -9.01
C VAL A 20 2.36 -16.66 -7.56
N ILE A 21 3.28 -17.59 -7.25
CA ILE A 21 3.48 -18.13 -5.90
C ILE A 21 4.94 -17.93 -5.46
N GLN A 22 5.14 -17.06 -4.47
CA GLN A 22 6.43 -16.87 -3.80
C GLN A 22 6.53 -17.85 -2.61
N LYS A 23 7.28 -18.95 -2.80
CA LYS A 23 7.38 -20.06 -1.83
C LYS A 23 8.27 -19.76 -0.61
N ASP A 24 9.09 -18.72 -0.71
CA ASP A 24 10.04 -18.25 0.29
C ASP A 24 9.42 -17.29 1.32
N ILE A 25 8.19 -16.82 1.07
CA ILE A 25 7.47 -15.95 1.99
C ILE A 25 6.57 -16.77 2.92
N THR A 26 6.83 -16.66 4.22
CA THR A 26 6.04 -17.32 5.27
C THR A 26 4.93 -16.44 5.85
N SER A 27 4.85 -15.17 5.43
CA SER A 27 3.82 -14.21 5.82
C SER A 27 2.78 -14.01 4.73
N THR A 28 1.62 -13.46 5.08
CA THR A 28 0.63 -13.04 4.07
C THR A 28 1.16 -11.82 3.32
N ARG A 29 1.35 -11.97 2.00
CA ARG A 29 1.64 -10.87 1.06
C ARG A 29 0.46 -10.66 0.11
N LYS A 30 0.20 -9.40 -0.22
CA LYS A 30 -0.70 -8.95 -1.29
C LYS A 30 0.08 -7.93 -2.11
N THR A 31 0.00 -8.07 -3.42
CA THR A 31 0.60 -7.19 -4.41
C THR A 31 -0.53 -6.73 -5.33
N ALA A 32 -0.45 -5.49 -5.81
CA ALA A 32 -1.33 -4.95 -6.84
C ALA A 32 -0.42 -4.29 -7.88
N ASP A 33 -0.61 -4.66 -9.15
CA ASP A 33 0.22 -4.21 -10.26
C ASP A 33 -0.40 -2.99 -10.94
N GLY A 34 0.42 -2.17 -11.60
CA GLY A 34 -0.08 -0.94 -12.25
C GLY A 34 -1.21 -1.20 -13.25
N GLU A 35 -1.09 -2.26 -14.05
CA GLU A 35 -2.14 -2.67 -15.00
C GLU A 35 -3.44 -3.08 -14.27
N GLU A 36 -3.34 -3.79 -13.14
CA GLU A 36 -4.50 -4.14 -12.31
C GLU A 36 -5.17 -2.90 -11.73
N LEU A 37 -4.39 -1.90 -11.32
CA LEU A 37 -4.91 -0.64 -10.78
C LEU A 37 -5.67 0.15 -11.85
N ASP A 38 -5.13 0.24 -13.06
CA ASP A 38 -5.75 0.95 -14.18
C ASP A 38 -7.03 0.27 -14.68
N GLU A 39 -7.06 -1.06 -14.68
CA GLU A 39 -8.21 -1.84 -15.15
C GLU A 39 -9.33 -1.93 -14.11
N THR A 40 -9.01 -1.77 -12.82
CA THR A 40 -10.00 -1.90 -11.75
C THR A 40 -10.85 -0.62 -11.60
N PRO A 41 -12.17 -0.70 -11.78
CA PRO A 41 -13.02 0.48 -11.66
C PRO A 41 -13.07 1.01 -10.22
N GLY A 42 -12.96 2.34 -10.07
CA GLY A 42 -13.12 3.02 -8.78
C GLY A 42 -11.87 3.06 -7.91
N ILE A 43 -10.71 2.67 -8.46
CA ILE A 43 -9.41 3.00 -7.88
C ILE A 43 -8.98 4.36 -8.43
N GLU A 44 -8.88 5.35 -7.54
CA GLU A 44 -8.34 6.68 -7.88
C GLU A 44 -7.19 7.05 -6.94
N THR A 45 -7.14 6.43 -5.75
CA THR A 45 -6.14 6.71 -4.72
C THR A 45 -5.55 5.43 -4.15
N THR A 46 -4.36 5.53 -3.55
CA THR A 46 -3.71 4.38 -2.88
C THR A 46 -4.57 3.79 -1.75
N ASP A 47 -5.40 4.62 -1.09
CA ASP A 47 -6.35 4.15 -0.07
C ASP A 47 -7.37 3.17 -0.64
N ASP A 48 -7.80 3.35 -1.89
CA ASP A 48 -8.78 2.47 -2.54
C ASP A 48 -8.18 1.09 -2.81
N VAL A 49 -6.90 1.02 -3.16
CA VAL A 49 -6.16 -0.24 -3.31
C VAL A 49 -6.17 -1.03 -2.00
N PHE A 50 -5.86 -0.37 -0.90
CA PHE A 50 -5.84 -1.01 0.41
C PHE A 50 -7.22 -1.49 0.86
N ARG A 51 -8.30 -0.81 0.45
CA ARG A 51 -9.68 -1.25 0.75
C ARG A 51 -10.04 -2.58 0.07
N LEU A 52 -9.43 -2.88 -1.08
CA LEU A 52 -9.64 -4.15 -1.78
C LEU A 52 -8.96 -5.32 -1.07
N PHE A 53 -7.90 -5.04 -0.30
CA PHE A 53 -7.19 -6.08 0.43
C PHE A 53 -8.01 -6.57 1.63
N GLY A 54 -8.41 -7.84 1.56
CA GLY A 54 -9.14 -8.51 2.65
C GLY A 54 -8.40 -8.40 3.98
N GLY A 55 -9.10 -7.92 5.00
CA GLY A 55 -8.56 -7.72 6.35
C GLY A 55 -8.07 -6.29 6.63
N ALA A 56 -8.17 -5.37 5.68
CA ALA A 56 -8.02 -3.94 5.92
C ALA A 56 -9.38 -3.30 6.29
N VAL A 57 -9.39 -2.50 7.35
CA VAL A 57 -10.54 -1.71 7.78
C VAL A 57 -10.09 -0.27 7.99
N PHE A 58 -10.84 0.67 7.45
CA PHE A 58 -10.56 2.10 7.54
C PHE A 58 -11.52 2.74 8.54
N ASP A 59 -10.98 3.45 9.51
CA ASP A 59 -11.74 4.28 10.44
C ASP A 59 -11.54 5.76 10.10
N ASN A 60 -12.64 6.40 9.70
CA ASN A 60 -12.73 7.83 9.40
C ASN A 60 -13.58 8.57 10.45
N SER A 61 -13.87 7.94 11.61
CA SER A 61 -14.71 8.55 12.62
C SER A 61 -14.01 9.75 13.27
N ALA A 62 -14.62 10.93 13.16
CA ALA A 62 -14.18 12.11 13.89
C ALA A 62 -14.34 11.83 15.39
N GLN A 63 -13.22 11.77 16.14
CA GLN A 63 -13.28 11.72 17.60
C GLN A 63 -13.75 13.07 18.12
N SER A 64 -15.07 13.15 18.29
CA SER A 64 -15.74 14.22 19.01
C SER A 64 -15.84 13.83 20.48
N LEU A 65 -15.24 14.61 21.37
CA LEU A 65 -15.53 14.55 22.80
C LEU A 65 -16.72 15.46 23.12
N ASP A 66 -17.76 14.88 23.70
CA ASP A 66 -18.82 15.67 24.35
C ASP A 66 -18.29 16.16 25.70
N LEU A 67 -18.10 17.48 25.82
CA LEU A 67 -17.62 18.12 27.04
C LEU A 67 -18.78 18.49 27.98
N GLY A 68 -20.00 18.12 27.63
CA GLY A 68 -21.22 18.55 28.30
C GLY A 68 -21.62 19.97 27.92
N SER A 69 -22.83 20.37 28.35
CA SER A 69 -23.39 21.71 28.12
C SER A 69 -23.59 22.09 26.64
N GLY A 70 -23.62 21.10 25.74
CA GLY A 70 -23.77 21.31 24.30
C GLY A 70 -22.46 21.65 23.56
N ASN A 71 -21.31 21.58 24.24
CA ASN A 71 -20.01 21.82 23.64
C ASN A 71 -19.40 20.49 23.17
N GLN A 72 -19.23 20.38 21.86
CA GLN A 72 -18.57 19.25 21.21
C GLN A 72 -17.17 19.69 20.75
N LEU A 73 -16.11 19.06 21.28
CA LEU A 73 -14.74 19.31 20.83
C LEU A 73 -14.33 18.21 19.86
N GLN A 74 -14.06 18.57 18.61
CA GLN A 74 -13.37 17.69 17.68
C GLN A 74 -11.89 17.66 18.08
N VAL A 75 -11.45 16.54 18.65
CA VAL A 75 -10.09 16.39 19.19
C VAL A 75 -9.09 15.98 18.11
N ARG A 76 -9.58 15.57 16.94
CA ARG A 76 -8.76 15.05 15.85
C ARG A 76 -8.98 15.80 14.54
N ASP A 77 -7.87 15.97 13.84
CA ASP A 77 -7.84 16.35 12.43
C ASP A 77 -8.51 15.26 11.59
N GLN A 78 -9.44 15.67 10.73
CA GLN A 78 -10.18 14.79 9.82
C GLN A 78 -9.31 14.22 8.70
N SER A 79 -8.13 14.80 8.47
CA SER A 79 -7.18 14.38 7.44
C SER A 79 -6.44 13.08 7.81
N VAL A 80 -6.60 12.61 9.05
CA VAL A 80 -5.81 11.51 9.61
C VAL A 80 -6.68 10.26 9.66
N LYS A 81 -6.53 9.38 8.66
CA LYS A 81 -7.27 8.12 8.56
C LYS A 81 -6.53 7.03 9.33
N ASP A 82 -7.24 6.30 10.17
CA ASP A 82 -6.67 5.13 10.87
C ASP A 82 -6.96 3.88 10.03
N VAL A 83 -5.90 3.15 9.66
CA VAL A 83 -6.02 1.86 8.97
C VAL A 83 -5.78 0.75 9.98
N HIS A 84 -6.60 -0.29 9.91
CA HIS A 84 -6.54 -1.45 10.76
C HIS A 84 -6.35 -2.68 9.89
N ILE A 85 -5.19 -3.36 10.00
CA ILE A 85 -4.95 -4.64 9.34
C ILE A 85 -5.14 -5.75 10.36
N ARG A 86 -6.02 -6.72 10.06
CA ARG A 86 -6.29 -7.90 10.91
C ARG A 86 -6.66 -7.52 12.36
N GLY A 87 -7.40 -6.44 12.54
CA GLY A 87 -7.83 -5.96 13.86
C GLY A 87 -6.72 -5.29 14.70
N GLY A 88 -5.58 -4.97 14.10
CA GLY A 88 -4.51 -4.17 14.73
C GLY A 88 -4.98 -2.74 15.07
N ARG A 89 -4.15 -1.97 15.78
CA ARG A 89 -4.49 -0.60 16.19
C ARG A 89 -4.05 0.43 15.15
N GLY A 90 -4.79 1.53 15.06
CA GLY A 90 -4.40 2.68 14.25
C GLY A 90 -3.07 3.27 14.71
N GLY A 91 -2.17 3.55 13.76
CA GLY A 91 -0.81 4.06 14.04
C GLY A 91 0.30 3.00 14.11
N GLU A 92 -0.02 1.71 13.99
CA GLU A 92 0.95 0.60 14.08
C GLU A 92 1.35 0.03 12.72
N ILE A 93 0.78 0.56 11.64
CA ILE A 93 1.08 0.11 10.28
C ILE A 93 2.26 0.92 9.76
N LEU A 94 3.25 0.22 9.22
CA LEU A 94 4.38 0.82 8.53
C LEU A 94 4.00 1.06 7.07
N PHE A 95 3.94 2.33 6.67
CA PHE A 95 3.85 2.74 5.28
C PHE A 95 5.26 3.03 4.75
N MET A 96 5.54 2.59 3.52
CA MET A 96 6.82 2.84 2.86
C MET A 96 6.60 3.28 1.41
N LEU A 97 7.46 4.18 0.95
CA LEU A 97 7.58 4.56 -0.45
C LEU A 97 9.03 4.30 -0.87
N ASP A 98 9.23 3.49 -1.90
CA ASP A 98 10.56 3.08 -2.39
C ASP A 98 11.50 2.54 -1.28
N GLY A 99 10.92 1.84 -0.30
CA GLY A 99 11.64 1.28 0.85
C GLY A 99 11.96 2.29 1.96
N MET A 100 11.59 3.56 1.81
CA MET A 100 11.70 4.56 2.88
C MET A 100 10.38 4.69 3.65
N PRO A 101 10.41 4.70 4.99
CA PRO A 101 9.20 4.82 5.80
C PRO A 101 8.58 6.22 5.66
N VAL A 102 7.26 6.28 5.45
CA VAL A 102 6.48 7.52 5.41
C VAL A 102 5.64 7.57 6.68
N THR A 103 5.73 8.67 7.43
CA THR A 103 4.96 8.86 8.67
C THR A 103 4.42 10.28 8.77
N HIS A 104 3.29 10.44 9.45
CA HIS A 104 2.68 11.74 9.65
C HIS A 104 3.51 12.54 10.67
N PRO A 105 3.94 13.77 10.37
CA PRO A 105 4.83 14.52 11.25
C PRO A 105 4.21 14.82 12.63
N LEU A 106 2.88 14.96 12.68
CA LEU A 106 2.13 15.22 13.91
C LEU A 106 1.53 13.98 14.58
N TYR A 107 1.25 12.92 13.82
CA TYR A 107 0.40 11.81 14.27
C TYR A 107 1.02 10.41 14.10
N GLY A 108 2.25 10.32 13.57
CA GLY A 108 3.01 9.07 13.45
C GLY A 108 2.50 8.13 12.34
N GLY A 109 2.51 6.82 12.58
CA GLY A 109 2.20 5.74 11.61
C GLY A 109 0.73 5.60 11.21
N ARG A 110 -0.02 6.70 11.18
CA ARG A 110 -1.39 6.75 10.64
C ARG A 110 -1.34 6.91 9.12
N SER A 111 -2.47 6.68 8.44
CA SER A 111 -2.48 6.76 6.97
C SER A 111 -1.98 8.13 6.53
N VAL A 112 -0.95 8.09 5.70
CA VAL A 112 -0.23 9.25 5.16
C VAL A 112 -0.07 9.17 3.65
N LEU A 113 -0.54 8.07 3.03
CA LEU A 113 -0.49 7.85 1.60
C LEU A 113 -1.87 8.08 1.00
N GLU A 114 -2.13 9.32 0.61
CA GLU A 114 -3.21 9.66 -0.30
C GLU A 114 -2.56 10.15 -1.60
N LEU A 115 -2.07 9.20 -2.39
CA LEU A 115 -1.50 9.46 -3.70
C LEU A 115 -2.52 9.10 -4.76
N ASN A 116 -2.63 9.94 -5.78
CA ASN A 116 -3.37 9.60 -6.98
C ASN A 116 -2.61 8.50 -7.71
N VAL A 117 -3.34 7.46 -8.11
CA VAL A 117 -2.83 6.36 -8.92
C VAL A 117 -3.49 6.39 -10.28
#